data_AF-A0A7K4B8U8-F1
#
_entry.id   AF-A0A7K4B8U8-F1
#
_cell.length_a   1.000
_cell.length_b   1.000
_cell.length_c   1.000
_cell.angle_alpha   90.00
_cell.angle_beta   90.00
_cell.angle_gamma   90.00
#
_symmetry.space_group_name_H-M   'P 1'
#
loop_
_entity.id
_entity.type
_entity.pdbx_description
1 polymer ?
#
loop_
_entity_poly.entity_id
_entity_poly.type
_entity_poly.pdbx_seq_one_letter_code
_entity_poly.pdbx_strand_id
1 'polypeptide(L)'
;MQVEYWITNYIPLNNEDGLVLPSTCGTIAYYHREILELCGVENYQARKAIIQQNNITLSLRAYLRLKGNNFLNGGTPYNAQW
;
A
#
# COMPACT_ATOMS: atom_id res chain seq x y z
N MET A 1 -9.63 3.33 13.38
CA MET A 1 -10.52 2.18 13.10
C MET A 1 -10.42 1.27 14.31
N GLN A 2 -11.48 1.21 15.12
CA GLN A 2 -11.52 0.34 16.29
C GLN A 2 -12.17 -0.96 15.83
N VAL A 3 -11.43 -2.08 15.88
CA VAL A 3 -11.92 -3.38 15.42
C VAL A 3 -12.66 -4.02 16.58
N GLU A 4 -13.96 -4.25 16.41
CA GLU A 4 -14.86 -4.74 17.45
C GLU A 4 -14.84 -6.28 17.55
N TYR A 5 -14.61 -6.98 16.43
CA TYR A 5 -14.53 -8.44 16.35
C TYR A 5 -13.51 -8.88 15.31
N TRP A 6 -12.82 -10.00 15.56
CA TRP A 6 -11.92 -10.63 14.61
C TRP A 6 -12.10 -12.16 14.59
N ILE A 7 -11.90 -12.77 13.42
CA ILE A 7 -11.94 -14.21 13.20
C ILE A 7 -10.58 -14.62 12.66
N THR A 8 -9.96 -15.63 13.25
CA THR A 8 -8.66 -16.17 12.81
C THR A 8 -8.67 -17.69 12.89
N ASN A 9 -7.92 -18.35 12.02
CA ASN A 9 -7.58 -19.77 12.15
C ASN A 9 -6.28 -20.00 12.95
N TYR A 10 -5.62 -18.92 13.41
CA TYR A 10 -4.41 -18.98 14.22
C TYR A 10 -4.76 -19.15 15.70
N ILE A 11 -4.70 -20.39 16.18
CA ILE A 11 -5.10 -20.81 17.54
C ILE A 11 -4.32 -20.11 18.67
N PRO A 12 -3.01 -19.80 18.54
CA PRO A 12 -2.26 -19.14 19.61
C PRO A 12 -2.60 -17.66 19.82
N LEU A 13 -3.45 -17.06 18.97
CA LEU A 13 -3.75 -15.63 19.03
C LEU A 13 -4.35 -15.26 20.39
N ASN A 14 -3.64 -14.45 21.16
CA ASN A 14 -4.15 -13.91 22.42
C ASN A 14 -4.75 -12.51 22.21
N ASN A 15 -5.33 -11.93 23.26
CA ASN A 15 -5.95 -10.60 23.18
C ASN A 15 -4.96 -9.47 22.86
N GLU A 16 -3.66 -9.64 23.13
CA GLU A 16 -2.61 -8.67 22.78
C GLU A 16 -2.25 -8.75 21.29
N ASP A 17 -2.20 -9.96 20.71
CA ASP A 17 -2.00 -10.16 19.28
C ASP A 17 -3.17 -9.61 18.44
N GLY A 18 -4.38 -9.62 19.00
CA GLY A 18 -5.57 -8.99 18.44
C GLY A 18 -5.43 -7.48 18.19
N LEU A 19 -4.49 -6.80 18.86
CA LEU A 19 -4.19 -5.39 18.65
C LEU A 19 -3.20 -5.15 17.48
N VAL A 20 -2.41 -6.16 17.13
CA VAL A 20 -1.40 -6.10 16.05
C VAL A 20 -2.01 -6.34 14.67
N LEU A 21 -3.11 -7.11 14.60
CA LEU A 21 -3.82 -7.37 13.34
C LEU A 21 -4.46 -6.09 12.75
N PRO A 22 -5.19 -5.26 13.52
CA PRO A 22 -5.71 -3.98 13.03
C PRO A 22 -4.63 -3.03 12.53
N SER A 23 -3.46 -3.00 13.19
CA SER A 23 -2.36 -2.12 12.77
C SER A 23 -1.77 -2.59 11.45
N THR A 24 -1.56 -3.90 11.27
CA THR A 24 -1.09 -4.52 10.02
C THR A 24 -2.09 -4.29 8.87
N CYS A 25 -3.39 -4.45 9.13
CA CYS A 25 -4.46 -4.15 8.18
C CYS A 25 -4.52 -2.63 7.85
N GLY A 26 -4.25 -1.77 8.83
CA GLY A 26 -4.07 -0.34 8.58
C GLY A 26 -2.92 -0.09 7.60
N THR A 27 -1.77 -0.76 7.79
CA THR A 27 -0.60 -0.60 6.93
C THR A 27 -0.90 -0.95 5.47
N ILE A 28 -1.68 -2.00 5.18
CA ILE A 28 -2.00 -2.35 3.79
C ILE A 28 -2.92 -1.31 3.13
N ALA A 29 -3.84 -0.71 3.89
CA ALA A 29 -4.69 0.36 3.40
C ALA A 29 -3.88 1.64 3.09
N TYR A 30 -2.95 2.01 3.98
CA TYR A 30 -2.02 3.10 3.73
C TYR A 30 -1.13 2.84 2.51
N TYR A 31 -0.61 1.62 2.36
CA TYR A 31 0.15 1.18 1.20
C TYR A 31 -0.63 1.37 -0.11
N HIS A 32 -1.89 0.93 -0.17
CA HIS A 32 -2.72 1.13 -1.35
C HIS A 32 -2.99 2.60 -1.62
N ARG A 33 -3.33 3.40 -0.59
CA ARG A 33 -3.53 4.86 -0.76
C ARG A 33 -2.29 5.53 -1.34
N GLU A 34 -1.11 5.23 -0.80
CA GLU A 34 0.14 5.79 -1.33
C GLU A 34 0.34 5.44 -2.81
N ILE A 35 0.07 4.20 -3.23
CA ILE A 35 0.16 3.82 -4.66
C ILE A 35 -0.83 4.61 -5.51
N LEU A 36 -2.07 4.73 -5.05
CA LEU A 36 -3.14 5.41 -5.76
C LEU A 36 -2.78 6.89 -6.01
N GLU A 37 -2.31 7.58 -4.98
CA GLU A 37 -1.95 9.00 -5.00
C GLU A 37 -0.62 9.27 -5.71
N LEU A 38 0.47 8.59 -5.32
CA LEU A 38 1.82 8.87 -5.85
C LEU A 38 2.01 8.39 -7.29
N CYS A 39 1.41 7.26 -7.65
CA CYS A 39 1.60 6.65 -8.97
C CYS A 39 0.41 6.91 -9.91
N GLY A 40 -0.51 7.80 -9.53
CA GLY A 40 -1.58 8.32 -10.39
C GLY A 40 -2.55 7.25 -10.88
N VAL A 41 -2.75 6.16 -10.13
CA VAL A 41 -3.62 5.04 -10.55
C VAL A 41 -5.06 5.52 -10.71
N GLU A 42 -5.53 6.42 -9.84
CA GLU A 42 -6.91 6.95 -9.87
C GLU A 42 -7.16 7.92 -11.02
N ASN A 43 -6.11 8.56 -11.54
CA ASN A 43 -6.22 9.53 -12.64
C ASN A 43 -6.22 8.85 -14.02
N TYR A 44 -6.09 7.53 -14.07
CA TYR A 44 -5.93 6.79 -15.31
C TYR A 44 -7.29 6.48 -15.97
N GLN A 45 -7.55 7.08 -17.15
CA GLN A 45 -8.87 7.02 -17.79
C GLN A 45 -9.06 5.88 -18.81
N ALA A 46 -8.17 4.90 -18.87
CA ALA A 46 -8.34 3.79 -19.81
C ALA A 46 -9.56 2.93 -19.44
N ARG A 47 -10.37 2.55 -20.44
CA ARG A 47 -11.60 1.75 -20.26
C ARG A 47 -11.42 0.26 -20.55
N LYS A 48 -10.31 -0.15 -21.17
CA LYS A 48 -10.02 -1.56 -21.44
C LYS A 48 -9.35 -2.19 -20.23
N ALA A 49 -9.87 -3.32 -19.77
CA ALA A 49 -9.37 -4.05 -18.60
C ALA A 49 -7.86 -4.35 -18.69
N ILE A 50 -7.37 -4.79 -19.86
CA ILE A 50 -5.95 -5.09 -20.04
C ILE A 50 -5.05 -3.86 -19.85
N ILE A 51 -5.54 -2.68 -20.27
CA ILE A 51 -4.80 -1.43 -20.15
C ILE A 51 -4.80 -0.96 -18.69
N GLN A 52 -5.92 -1.11 -17.99
CA GLN A 52 -6.00 -0.84 -16.54
C GLN A 52 -5.06 -1.75 -15.75
N GLN A 53 -5.03 -3.04 -16.06
CA GLN A 53 -4.13 -4.01 -15.42
C GLN A 53 -2.66 -3.65 -15.65
N ASN A 54 -2.30 -3.26 -16.88
CA ASN A 54 -0.95 -2.82 -17.20
C ASN A 54 -0.57 -1.55 -16.41
N ASN A 55 -1.49 -0.58 -16.28
CA ASN A 55 -1.27 0.62 -15.48
C ASN A 55 -1.05 0.28 -14.00
N ILE A 56 -1.92 -0.53 -13.41
CA ILE A 56 -1.77 -0.99 -12.00
C ILE A 56 -0.41 -1.68 -11.81
N THR A 57 -0.02 -2.56 -12.73
CA THR A 57 1.26 -3.27 -12.67
C THR A 57 2.45 -2.31 -12.74
N LEU A 58 2.38 -1.31 -13.63
CA LEU A 58 3.41 -0.28 -13.75
C LEU A 58 3.51 0.57 -12.49
N SER A 59 2.37 1.03 -11.96
CA SER A 59 2.30 1.83 -10.73
C SER A 59 2.86 1.08 -9.52
N LEU A 60 2.57 -0.23 -9.38
CA LEU A 60 3.17 -1.07 -8.33
C LEU A 60 4.71 -1.11 -8.44
N ARG A 61 5.24 -1.28 -9.65
CA ARG A 61 6.70 -1.30 -9.89
C ARG A 61 7.34 0.05 -9.61
N ALA A 62 6.69 1.15 -10.02
CA ALA A 62 7.16 2.50 -9.75
C ALA A 62 7.20 2.77 -8.24
N TYR A 63 6.12 2.45 -7.53
CA TYR A 63 6.03 2.61 -6.09
C TYR A 63 7.13 1.84 -5.35
N LEU A 64 7.36 0.56 -5.69
CA LEU A 64 8.43 -0.24 -5.08
C LEU A 64 9.81 0.39 -5.28
N ARG A 65 10.09 0.97 -6.45
CA ARG A 65 11.36 1.68 -6.71
C ARG A 65 11.47 2.93 -5.85
N LEU A 66 10.40 3.69 -5.70
CA LEU A 66 10.37 4.90 -4.86
C LEU A 66 10.59 4.55 -3.38
N LYS A 67 9.93 3.52 -2.87
CA LYS A 67 10.14 3.04 -1.49
C LYS A 67 11.54 2.46 -1.29
N GLY A 68 12.06 1.72 -2.27
CA GLY A 68 13.43 1.22 -2.25
C GLY A 68 14.45 2.36 -2.20
N ASN A 69 14.28 3.41 -3.01
CA ASN A 69 15.13 4.60 -2.96
C ASN A 69 15.03 5.33 -1.61
N ASN A 70 13.83 5.50 -1.07
CA ASN A 70 13.66 6.11 0.25
C ASN A 70 14.39 5.28 1.34
N PHE A 71 14.23 3.96 1.30
CA PHE A 71 14.89 3.08 2.26
C PHE A 71 16.42 3.15 2.17
N LEU A 72 16.99 3.16 0.96
CA LEU A 72 18.44 3.13 0.75
C LEU A 72 19.09 4.51 0.90
N ASN A 73 18.42 5.57 0.43
CA ASN A 73 19.01 6.89 0.23
C ASN A 73 18.30 8.01 1.02
N GLY A 74 17.20 7.72 1.73
CA GLY A 74 16.39 8.71 2.46
C GLY A 74 15.59 9.67 1.55
N GLY A 75 15.67 9.49 0.23
CA GLY A 75 15.02 10.36 -0.75
C GLY A 75 13.58 9.95 -1.04
N THR A 76 12.67 10.91 -1.01
CA THR A 76 11.26 10.74 -1.38
C THR A 76 10.94 11.56 -2.63
N PRO A 77 9.88 11.22 -3.39
CA PRO A 77 9.41 12.05 -4.50
C PRO A 77 9.09 13.50 -4.10
N TYR A 78 8.71 13.73 -2.84
CA TYR A 78 8.32 15.03 -2.31
C TYR A 78 9.51 15.94 -1.98
N ASN A 79 10.70 15.38 -1.78
CA ASN A 79 11.92 16.13 -1.46
C ASN A 79 13.02 15.97 -2.51
N ALA A 80 12.71 15.27 -3.61
CA ALA A 80 13.61 15.17 -4.76
C ALA A 80 13.78 16.55 -5.40
N GLN A 81 15.03 16.95 -5.64
CA GLN A 81 15.36 18.10 -6.47
C GLN A 81 15.39 17.62 -7.92
N TRP A 82 14.41 18.04 -8.71
CA TRP A 82 14.26 17.72 -10.14
C TRP A 82 14.97 18.75 -11.01
#